data_AF-A0A5C6V2L5-F1
#
_entry.id   AF-A0A5C6V2L5-F1
#
_cell.length_a   1.000
_cell.length_b   1.000
_cell.length_c   1.000
_cell.angle_alpha   90.00
_cell.angle_beta   90.00
_cell.angle_gamma   90.00
#
_symmetry.space_group_name_H-M   'P 1'
#
loop_
_entity.id
_entity.type
_entity.pdbx_description
1 polymer ?
#
loop_
_entity_poly.entity_id
_entity_poly.type
_entity_poly.pdbx_seq_one_letter_code
_entity_poly.pdbx_strand_id
1 'polypeptide(L)'
;MKLSEFHIGLEFLDPCGLRCRCTDIGKRTVIAIYLDRDHPVWYQGPPYIVREMVFDETYIENSYPDQLALLEGRLAQARNSAHPGFSASNFVRIVDESERDGDIYPNREVLRFDRVGSDGEILHPYSARRTDDDTWTVRIFLLFPQSYAEMPEREFIRLPIATEDDMRRRADALRACRDTASPNHP
;
A
#
# COMPACT_ATOMS: atom_id res chain seq x y z
N MET A 1 -9.06 -0.21 -12.38
CA MET A 1 -10.21 0.30 -13.20
C MET A 1 -10.36 1.79 -12.96
N LYS A 2 -11.21 2.49 -13.72
CA LYS A 2 -11.57 3.91 -13.52
C LYS A 2 -12.97 4.01 -12.94
N LEU A 3 -13.23 5.04 -12.13
CA LEU A 3 -14.54 5.25 -11.50
C LEU A 3 -15.70 5.27 -12.52
N SER A 4 -15.49 5.85 -13.70
CA SER A 4 -16.49 5.93 -14.78
C SER A 4 -16.89 4.58 -15.39
N GLU A 5 -16.10 3.52 -15.14
CA GLU A 5 -16.38 2.17 -15.64
C GLU A 5 -17.33 1.41 -14.70
N PHE A 6 -17.56 1.91 -13.50
CA PHE A 6 -18.44 1.27 -12.53
C PHE A 6 -19.91 1.56 -12.83
N HIS A 7 -20.75 0.54 -12.64
CA HIS A 7 -22.20 0.65 -12.57
C HIS A 7 -22.70 -0.32 -11.48
N ILE A 8 -23.86 -0.05 -10.89
CA ILE A 8 -24.47 -0.97 -9.91
C ILE A 8 -24.65 -2.34 -10.56
N GLY A 9 -24.30 -3.41 -9.83
CA GLY A 9 -24.31 -4.79 -10.30
C GLY A 9 -23.06 -5.23 -11.06
N LEU A 10 -22.14 -4.32 -11.38
CA LEU A 10 -20.85 -4.69 -11.97
C LEU A 10 -20.08 -5.61 -11.03
N GLU A 11 -19.63 -6.75 -11.55
CA GLU A 11 -18.68 -7.62 -10.86
C GLU A 11 -17.26 -7.31 -11.31
N PHE A 12 -16.33 -7.32 -10.36
CA PHE A 12 -14.91 -7.03 -10.58
C PHE A 12 -14.06 -7.76 -9.53
N LEU A 13 -12.75 -7.72 -9.69
CA LEU A 13 -11.77 -8.23 -8.74
C LEU A 13 -11.11 -7.07 -8.00
N ASP A 14 -10.98 -7.21 -6.69
CA ASP A 14 -10.16 -6.31 -5.89
C ASP A 14 -8.65 -6.57 -6.13
N PRO A 15 -7.73 -5.79 -5.53
CA PRO A 15 -6.30 -6.01 -5.71
C PRO A 15 -5.86 -7.42 -5.28
N CYS A 16 -6.51 -8.02 -4.30
CA CYS A 16 -6.21 -9.37 -3.80
C CYS A 16 -6.80 -10.48 -4.67
N GLY A 17 -7.57 -10.15 -5.72
CA GLY A 17 -8.24 -11.10 -6.60
C GLY A 17 -9.57 -11.62 -6.06
N LEU A 18 -10.13 -10.99 -5.03
CA LEU A 18 -11.44 -11.33 -4.48
C LEU A 18 -12.54 -10.73 -5.35
N ARG A 19 -13.56 -11.55 -5.66
CA ARG A 19 -14.72 -11.12 -6.44
C ARG A 19 -15.59 -10.16 -5.62
N CYS A 20 -15.90 -9.03 -6.22
CA CYS A 20 -16.71 -7.97 -5.66
C CYS A 20 -17.89 -7.68 -6.59
N ARG A 21 -19.00 -7.19 -6.04
CA ARG A 21 -20.12 -6.63 -6.81
C ARG A 21 -20.41 -5.21 -6.34
N CYS A 22 -20.38 -4.26 -7.27
CA CYS A 22 -20.72 -2.86 -7.02
C CYS A 22 -22.19 -2.73 -6.60
N THR A 23 -22.44 -2.06 -5.47
CA THR A 23 -23.79 -1.80 -4.93
C THR A 23 -24.16 -0.32 -4.94
N ASP A 24 -23.18 0.59 -4.93
CA ASP A 24 -23.39 2.03 -5.07
C ASP A 24 -22.16 2.75 -5.62
N ILE A 25 -22.35 3.94 -6.20
CA ILE A 25 -21.30 4.75 -6.82
C ILE A 25 -21.37 6.17 -6.29
N GLY A 26 -20.33 6.54 -5.55
CA GLY A 26 -20.11 7.90 -5.08
C GLY A 26 -19.38 8.76 -6.11
N LYS A 27 -19.10 10.02 -5.73
CA LYS A 27 -18.34 10.96 -6.58
C LYS A 27 -16.85 10.58 -6.73
N ARG A 28 -16.30 9.86 -5.76
CA ARG A 28 -14.87 9.50 -5.64
C ARG A 28 -14.66 8.04 -5.22
N THR A 29 -15.71 7.37 -4.81
CA THR A 29 -15.67 6.06 -4.18
C THR A 29 -16.70 5.14 -4.83
N VAL A 30 -16.48 3.83 -4.68
CA VAL A 30 -17.44 2.79 -5.00
C VAL A 30 -17.78 2.05 -3.71
N ILE A 31 -19.04 1.65 -3.56
CA ILE A 31 -19.44 0.71 -2.51
C ILE A 31 -19.66 -0.65 -3.17
N ALA A 32 -19.11 -1.70 -2.58
CA ALA A 32 -19.26 -3.06 -3.10
C ALA A 32 -19.36 -4.11 -1.99
N ILE A 33 -19.90 -5.26 -2.35
CA ILE A 33 -19.95 -6.46 -1.50
C ILE A 33 -19.00 -7.53 -2.04
N TYR A 34 -18.38 -8.30 -1.15
CA TYR A 34 -17.61 -9.48 -1.53
C TYR A 34 -18.51 -10.66 -1.85
N LEU A 35 -18.16 -11.42 -2.90
CA LEU A 35 -18.86 -12.63 -3.33
C LEU A 35 -18.12 -13.89 -2.82
N ASP A 36 -17.98 -14.01 -1.50
CA ASP A 36 -17.16 -15.01 -0.79
C ASP A 36 -17.97 -16.13 -0.09
N ARG A 37 -19.29 -16.13 -0.26
CA ARG A 37 -20.27 -17.11 0.26
C ARG A 37 -20.80 -18.03 -0.83
N ASP A 38 -21.07 -19.27 -0.44
CA ASP A 38 -21.52 -20.33 -1.36
C ASP A 38 -22.96 -20.14 -1.87
N HIS A 39 -23.85 -19.54 -1.05
CA HIS A 39 -25.27 -19.46 -1.39
C HIS A 39 -25.69 -18.05 -1.87
N PRO A 40 -26.40 -17.90 -3.00
CA PRO A 40 -26.77 -16.58 -3.53
C PRO A 40 -27.64 -15.71 -2.60
N VAL A 41 -28.35 -16.33 -1.65
CA VAL A 41 -29.20 -15.63 -0.67
C VAL A 41 -28.43 -14.59 0.16
N TRP A 42 -27.12 -14.79 0.36
CA TRP A 42 -26.25 -13.84 1.08
C TRP A 42 -26.14 -12.48 0.38
N TYR A 43 -26.42 -12.45 -0.93
CA TYR A 43 -26.28 -11.26 -1.78
C TYR A 43 -27.63 -10.71 -2.25
N GLN A 44 -28.73 -11.17 -1.63
CA GLN A 44 -30.05 -10.59 -1.86
C GLN A 44 -30.18 -9.36 -0.95
N GLY A 45 -30.36 -8.20 -1.56
CA GLY A 45 -30.51 -6.92 -0.89
C GLY A 45 -31.06 -5.87 -1.85
N PRO A 46 -31.18 -4.61 -1.43
CA PRO A 46 -30.88 -4.12 -0.07
C PRO A 46 -31.97 -4.47 0.99
N PRO A 47 -31.62 -4.51 2.29
CA PRO A 47 -30.25 -4.48 2.84
C PRO A 47 -29.53 -5.81 2.56
N TYR A 48 -28.24 -5.74 2.24
CA TYR A 48 -27.42 -6.94 2.06
C TYR A 48 -27.05 -7.55 3.42
N ILE A 49 -27.01 -8.89 3.48
CA ILE A 49 -26.56 -9.62 4.68
C ILE A 49 -25.04 -9.45 4.84
N VAL A 50 -24.31 -9.47 3.73
CA VAL A 50 -22.87 -9.22 3.69
C VAL A 50 -22.55 -7.74 3.85
N ARG A 51 -21.39 -7.46 4.45
CA ARG A 51 -20.92 -6.09 4.67
C ARG A 51 -20.60 -5.40 3.34
N GLU A 52 -21.12 -4.19 3.20
CA GLU A 52 -20.69 -3.24 2.17
C GLU A 52 -19.37 -2.58 2.55
N MET A 53 -18.45 -2.56 1.59
CA MET A 53 -17.09 -2.05 1.72
C MET A 53 -16.89 -0.83 0.81
N VAL A 54 -16.15 0.15 1.32
CA VAL A 54 -15.81 1.36 0.56
C VAL A 54 -14.51 1.13 -0.19
N PHE A 55 -14.57 1.29 -1.51
CA PHE A 55 -13.42 1.31 -2.41
C PHE A 55 -13.11 2.77 -2.71
N ASP A 56 -11.99 3.24 -2.15
CA ASP A 56 -11.44 4.57 -2.44
C ASP A 56 -10.67 4.57 -3.77
N GLU A 57 -10.07 5.71 -4.12
CA GLU A 57 -9.37 5.90 -5.39
C GLU A 57 -8.26 4.87 -5.61
N THR A 58 -7.49 4.56 -4.56
CA THR A 58 -6.42 3.56 -4.64
C THR A 58 -6.99 2.17 -4.90
N TYR A 59 -8.08 1.80 -4.23
CA TYR A 59 -8.74 0.51 -4.47
C TYR A 59 -9.35 0.42 -5.87
N ILE A 60 -9.99 1.50 -6.34
CA ILE A 60 -10.59 1.58 -7.68
C ILE A 60 -9.52 1.41 -8.77
N GLU A 61 -8.41 2.15 -8.66
CA GLU A 61 -7.30 2.08 -9.62
C GLU A 61 -6.72 0.67 -9.70
N ASN A 62 -6.61 -0.01 -8.55
CA ASN A 62 -6.09 -1.37 -8.42
C ASN A 62 -7.18 -2.47 -8.49
N SER A 63 -8.38 -2.14 -8.96
CA SER A 63 -9.42 -3.13 -9.28
C SER A 63 -9.32 -3.59 -10.72
N TYR A 64 -9.79 -4.79 -11.02
CA TYR A 64 -9.67 -5.42 -12.34
C TYR A 64 -11.01 -6.03 -12.79
N PRO A 65 -11.37 -5.98 -14.09
CA PRO A 65 -12.63 -6.55 -14.56
C PRO A 65 -12.65 -8.08 -14.47
N ASP A 66 -11.50 -8.73 -14.62
CA ASP A 66 -11.38 -10.19 -14.60
C ASP A 66 -9.97 -10.65 -14.18
N GLN A 67 -9.79 -11.97 -14.11
CA GLN A 67 -8.53 -12.60 -13.71
C GLN A 67 -7.39 -12.33 -14.68
N LEU A 68 -7.65 -12.24 -15.99
CA LEU A 68 -6.59 -11.98 -16.97
C LEU A 68 -6.06 -10.56 -16.81
N ALA A 69 -6.95 -9.57 -16.70
CA ALA A 69 -6.58 -8.19 -16.45
C ALA A 69 -5.81 -8.02 -15.11
N LEU A 70 -6.20 -8.77 -14.07
CA LEU A 70 -5.44 -8.83 -12.81
C LEU A 70 -4.02 -9.35 -13.03
N LEU A 71 -3.87 -10.49 -13.71
CA LEU A 71 -2.56 -11.10 -13.96
C LEU A 71 -1.67 -10.20 -14.83
N GLU A 72 -2.23 -9.60 -15.87
CA GLU A 72 -1.53 -8.63 -16.72
C GLU A 72 -1.08 -7.40 -15.94
N GLY A 73 -1.95 -6.85 -15.09
CA GLY A 73 -1.62 -5.73 -14.21
C GLY A 73 -0.50 -6.07 -13.23
N ARG A 74 -0.55 -7.25 -12.61
CA ARG A 74 0.49 -7.73 -11.69
C ARG A 74 1.83 -7.96 -12.39
N LEU A 75 1.81 -8.52 -13.60
CA LEU A 75 3.02 -8.72 -14.41
C LEU A 75 3.62 -7.37 -14.85
N ALA A 76 2.79 -6.42 -15.25
CA ALA A 76 3.24 -5.07 -15.59
C ALA A 76 3.86 -4.36 -14.38
N GLN A 77 3.23 -4.45 -13.21
CA GLN A 77 3.78 -3.89 -11.96
C GLN A 77 5.12 -4.54 -11.63
N ALA A 78 5.23 -5.87 -11.67
CA ALA A 78 6.47 -6.58 -11.37
C ALA A 78 7.62 -6.22 -12.32
N ARG A 79 7.32 -5.91 -13.58
CA ARG A 79 8.33 -5.49 -14.57
C ARG A 79 8.78 -4.04 -14.42
N ASN A 80 7.87 -3.16 -13.98
CA ASN A 80 8.06 -1.71 -14.05
C ASN A 80 8.26 -1.06 -12.69
N SER A 81 8.16 -1.81 -11.60
CA SER A 81 8.35 -1.28 -10.25
C SER A 81 9.82 -0.98 -9.97
N ALA A 82 10.09 0.21 -9.48
CA ALA A 82 11.39 0.63 -8.97
C ALA A 82 11.60 0.24 -7.49
N HIS A 83 10.62 -0.42 -6.87
CA HIS A 83 10.70 -0.84 -5.47
C HIS A 83 11.80 -1.91 -5.28
N PRO A 84 12.75 -1.72 -4.35
CA PRO A 84 13.89 -2.63 -4.17
C PRO A 84 13.50 -3.98 -3.54
N GLY A 85 12.27 -4.10 -3.04
CA GLY A 85 11.76 -5.27 -2.37
C GLY A 85 12.22 -5.35 -0.91
N PHE A 86 11.78 -6.39 -0.22
CA PHE A 86 12.22 -6.72 1.13
C PHE A 86 13.01 -8.01 1.09
N SER A 87 14.15 -8.05 1.79
CA SER A 87 14.79 -9.33 2.09
C SER A 87 13.93 -10.12 3.09
N ALA A 88 14.05 -11.45 3.08
CA ALA A 88 13.33 -12.29 4.03
C ALA A 88 13.67 -11.95 5.49
N SER A 89 14.93 -11.61 5.78
CA SER A 89 15.35 -11.20 7.12
C SER A 89 14.73 -9.87 7.54
N ASN A 90 14.62 -8.90 6.62
CA ASN A 90 13.96 -7.63 6.91
C ASN A 90 12.47 -7.81 7.17
N PHE A 91 11.81 -8.67 6.38
CA PHE A 91 10.40 -9.00 6.60
C PHE A 91 10.17 -9.63 7.97
N VAL A 92 10.96 -10.63 8.36
CA VAL A 92 10.84 -11.30 9.68
C VAL A 92 11.02 -10.29 10.81
N ARG A 93 12.00 -9.40 10.70
CA ARG A 93 12.24 -8.37 11.71
C ARG A 93 11.07 -7.38 11.82
N ILE A 94 10.55 -6.91 10.68
CA ILE A 94 9.39 -6.00 10.64
C ILE A 94 8.20 -6.61 11.38
N VAL A 95 7.91 -7.90 11.15
CA VAL A 95 6.81 -8.61 11.82
C VAL A 95 7.05 -8.67 13.33
N ASP A 96 8.24 -9.13 13.76
CA ASP A 96 8.57 -9.23 15.19
C ASP A 96 8.51 -7.88 15.91
N GLU A 97 9.03 -6.81 15.29
CA GLU A 97 8.99 -5.46 15.85
C GLU A 97 7.57 -4.87 15.87
N SER A 98 6.69 -5.27 14.95
CA SER A 98 5.29 -4.81 14.95
C SER A 98 4.44 -5.35 16.10
N GLU A 99 4.85 -6.47 16.70
CA GLU A 99 4.14 -7.15 17.79
C GLU A 99 4.76 -6.91 19.17
N ARG A 100 5.96 -6.31 19.24
CA ARG A 100 6.83 -6.30 20.43
C ARG A 100 6.30 -5.49 21.61
N ASP A 101 5.65 -4.35 21.37
CA ASP A 101 5.38 -3.38 22.45
C ASP A 101 4.02 -3.57 23.12
N GLY A 102 3.19 -4.51 22.66
CA GLY A 102 1.88 -4.83 23.23
C GLY A 102 0.81 -3.73 23.12
N ASP A 103 1.20 -2.48 22.87
CA ASP A 103 0.30 -1.37 22.62
C ASP A 103 -0.31 -1.45 21.21
N ILE A 104 -1.64 -1.40 21.15
CA ILE A 104 -2.35 -1.37 19.88
C ILE A 104 -2.29 0.05 19.32
N TYR A 105 -1.50 0.24 18.26
CA TYR A 105 -1.44 1.51 17.56
C TYR A 105 -2.80 1.91 16.97
N PRO A 106 -3.41 3.03 17.40
CA PRO A 106 -4.78 3.38 17.00
C PRO A 106 -4.86 3.92 15.57
N ASN A 107 -3.81 4.54 15.05
CA ASN A 107 -3.83 5.28 13.78
C ASN A 107 -3.31 4.42 12.62
N ARG A 108 -3.85 3.21 12.44
CA ARG A 108 -3.33 2.23 11.45
C ARG A 108 -3.25 2.77 10.01
N GLU A 109 -4.10 3.73 9.65
CA GLU A 109 -4.09 4.40 8.34
C GLU A 109 -2.79 5.17 8.06
N VAL A 110 -2.04 5.57 9.09
CA VAL A 110 -0.71 6.19 8.93
C VAL A 110 0.28 5.22 8.28
N LEU A 111 0.13 3.92 8.54
CA LEU A 111 1.00 2.87 8.01
C LEU A 111 0.66 2.45 6.57
N ARG A 112 -0.39 3.03 5.98
CA ARG A 112 -0.90 2.62 4.68
C ARG A 112 0.00 3.03 3.51
N PHE A 113 0.71 4.15 3.65
CA PHE A 113 1.42 4.78 2.54
C PHE A 113 2.87 5.07 2.90
N ASP A 114 3.76 4.66 1.99
CA ASP A 114 5.15 5.10 1.99
C ASP A 114 5.22 6.62 1.86
N ARG A 115 6.25 7.22 2.44
CA ARG A 115 6.47 8.67 2.45
C ARG A 115 7.82 9.03 1.85
N VAL A 116 7.91 10.23 1.28
CA VAL A 116 9.18 10.76 0.75
C VAL A 116 9.85 11.63 1.80
N GLY A 117 11.06 11.26 2.19
CA GLY A 117 11.91 12.05 3.10
C GLY A 117 12.43 13.32 2.42
N SER A 118 12.92 14.27 3.22
CA SER A 118 13.52 15.52 2.69
C SER A 118 14.79 15.28 1.87
N ASP A 119 15.45 14.15 2.06
CA ASP A 119 16.62 13.67 1.32
C ASP A 119 16.23 12.85 0.06
N GLY A 120 14.93 12.70 -0.20
CA GLY A 120 14.39 11.89 -1.30
C GLY A 120 14.40 10.39 -1.03
N GLU A 121 14.72 9.94 0.19
CA GLU A 121 14.57 8.54 0.58
C GLU A 121 13.09 8.15 0.68
N ILE A 122 12.80 6.85 0.52
CA ILE A 122 11.45 6.33 0.67
C ILE A 122 11.31 5.61 2.01
N LEU A 123 10.39 6.13 2.81
CA LEU A 123 10.15 5.73 4.18
C LEU A 123 8.92 4.83 4.21
N HIS A 124 9.13 3.53 4.42
CA HIS A 124 8.06 2.53 4.55
C HIS A 124 7.65 2.39 6.03
N PRO A 125 6.47 2.87 6.44
CA PRO A 125 6.01 2.71 7.81
C PRO A 125 5.51 1.28 8.04
N TYR A 126 5.95 0.63 9.12
CA TYR A 126 5.54 -0.75 9.39
C TYR A 126 4.93 -0.97 10.77
N SER A 127 5.23 -0.10 11.75
CA SER A 127 4.58 -0.11 13.05
C SER A 127 4.74 1.25 13.74
N ALA A 128 4.17 1.40 14.92
CA ALA A 128 4.45 2.54 15.78
C ALA A 128 4.52 2.06 17.22
N ARG A 129 5.32 2.76 18.03
CA ARG A 129 5.44 2.52 19.46
C ARG A 129 5.05 3.77 20.23
N ARG A 130 4.48 3.55 21.41
CA ARG A 130 4.19 4.61 22.36
C ARG A 130 5.47 5.00 23.10
N THR A 131 5.66 6.29 23.33
CA THR A 131 6.77 6.85 24.10
C THR A 131 6.31 7.18 25.53
N ASP A 132 7.26 7.42 26.43
CA ASP A 132 6.99 7.71 27.84
C ASP A 132 6.15 8.99 28.06
N ASP A 133 6.18 9.92 27.11
CA ASP A 133 5.41 11.17 27.11
C ASP A 133 4.01 11.02 26.50
N ASP A 134 3.53 9.79 26.31
CA ASP A 134 2.23 9.46 25.72
C ASP A 134 2.07 9.96 24.28
N THR A 135 3.16 9.92 23.50
CA THR A 135 3.13 10.21 22.06
C THR A 135 3.49 8.97 21.23
N TRP A 136 3.31 9.07 19.91
CA TRP A 136 3.56 7.97 18.99
C TRP A 136 4.79 8.25 18.14
N THR A 137 5.69 7.27 18.09
CA THR A 137 6.83 7.24 17.19
C THR A 137 6.61 6.13 16.17
N VAL A 138 6.60 6.49 14.88
CA VAL A 138 6.45 5.56 13.77
C VAL A 138 7.80 4.88 13.52
N ARG A 139 7.78 3.56 13.44
CA ARG A 139 8.93 2.77 12.99
C ARG A 139 8.90 2.65 11.48
N ILE A 140 10.04 2.96 10.90
CA ILE A 140 10.19 3.17 9.46
C ILE A 140 11.30 2.26 8.96
N PHE A 141 11.04 1.62 7.84
CA PHE A 141 12.04 0.94 7.05
C PHE A 141 12.44 1.83 5.86
N LEU A 142 13.72 2.19 5.77
CA LEU A 142 14.25 2.97 4.66
C LEU A 142 14.48 2.02 3.48
N LEU A 143 13.67 2.14 2.42
CA LEU A 143 13.56 1.12 1.38
C LEU A 143 14.88 0.88 0.63
N PHE A 144 15.59 1.94 0.25
CA PHE A 144 16.81 1.78 -0.56
C PHE A 144 18.06 1.43 0.25
N PRO A 145 18.30 2.03 1.43
CA PRO A 145 19.40 1.64 2.31
C PRO A 145 19.15 0.29 2.99
N GLN A 146 17.91 -0.21 2.98
CA GLN A 146 17.48 -1.42 3.67
C GLN A 146 17.80 -1.36 5.18
N SER A 147 17.57 -0.20 5.79
CA SER A 147 17.85 0.09 7.19
C SER A 147 16.60 0.60 7.92
N TYR A 148 16.73 0.82 9.23
CA TYR A 148 15.60 1.14 10.11
C TYR A 148 15.79 2.53 10.70
N ALA A 149 14.69 3.26 10.79
CA ALA A 149 14.62 4.58 11.40
C ALA A 149 13.35 4.69 12.24
N GLU A 150 13.30 5.73 13.07
CA GLU A 150 12.12 6.09 13.85
C GLU A 150 11.90 7.60 13.69
N MET A 151 10.63 8.02 13.68
CA MET A 151 10.24 9.42 13.57
C MET A 151 8.95 9.68 14.34
N PRO A 152 8.77 10.85 14.99
CA PRO A 152 7.49 11.22 15.57
C PRO A 152 6.36 11.14 14.54
N GLU A 153 5.21 10.58 14.92
CA GLU A 153 4.05 10.42 14.02
C GLU A 153 3.67 11.74 13.35
N ARG A 154 3.68 12.83 14.12
CA ARG A 154 3.32 14.17 13.65
C ARG A 154 4.25 14.71 12.56
N GLU A 155 5.51 14.28 12.55
CA GLU A 155 6.46 14.64 11.49
C GLU A 155 6.26 13.73 10.29
N PHE A 156 6.09 12.43 10.52
CA PHE A 156 5.88 11.43 9.46
C PHE A 156 4.64 11.74 8.60
N ILE A 157 3.49 12.04 9.22
CA ILE A 157 2.24 12.30 8.47
C ILE A 157 2.29 13.58 7.61
N ARG A 158 3.22 14.50 7.90
CA ARG A 158 3.41 15.73 7.12
C ARG A 158 4.22 15.50 5.84
N LEU A 159 4.94 14.38 5.75
CA LEU A 159 5.71 14.05 4.57
C LEU A 159 4.76 13.74 3.39
N PRO A 160 5.16 14.05 2.15
CA PRO A 160 4.41 13.66 0.96
C PRO A 160 4.25 12.13 0.88
N ILE A 161 3.10 11.67 0.37
CA ILE A 161 2.93 10.26 -0.01
C ILE A 161 3.86 9.97 -1.20
N ALA A 162 4.61 8.87 -1.09
CA ALA A 162 5.51 8.44 -2.14
C ALA A 162 4.72 7.89 -3.35
N THR A 163 5.20 8.25 -4.54
CA THR A 163 4.69 7.75 -5.82
C THR A 163 5.71 6.83 -6.48
N GLU A 164 5.29 6.08 -7.50
CA GLU A 164 6.22 5.28 -8.32
C GLU A 164 7.31 6.16 -8.98
N ASP A 165 7.01 7.42 -9.30
CA ASP A 165 8.01 8.35 -9.84
C ASP A 165 9.03 8.77 -8.80
N ASP A 166 8.65 8.89 -7.52
CA ASP A 166 9.60 9.10 -6.42
C ASP A 166 10.53 7.89 -6.26
N MET A 167 9.97 6.68 -6.30
CA MET A 167 10.73 5.43 -6.27
C MET A 167 11.76 5.38 -7.40
N ARG A 168 11.35 5.69 -8.64
CA ARG A 168 12.26 5.74 -9.80
C ARG A 168 13.36 6.78 -9.63
N ARG A 169 12.99 8.01 -9.26
CA ARG A 169 13.96 9.09 -9.01
C ARG A 169 15.02 8.67 -7.99
N ARG A 170 14.60 8.00 -6.91
CA ARG A 170 15.53 7.52 -5.88
C ARG A 170 16.42 6.38 -6.40
N ALA A 171 15.84 5.42 -7.12
CA ALA A 171 16.60 4.33 -7.72
C ALA A 171 17.67 4.83 -8.70
N ASP A 172 17.31 5.78 -9.57
CA ASP A 172 18.20 6.35 -10.58
C ASP A 172 19.32 7.18 -9.95
N ALA A 173 19.01 7.98 -8.93
CA ALA A 173 20.02 8.74 -8.19
C ALA A 173 21.10 7.83 -7.58
N LEU A 174 20.69 6.68 -7.01
CA LEU A 174 21.63 5.71 -6.44
C LEU A 174 22.47 5.00 -7.51
N ARG A 175 21.90 4.73 -8.68
CA ARG A 175 22.66 4.18 -9.82
C ARG A 175 23.71 5.18 -10.31
N ALA A 176 23.32 6.43 -10.52
CA ALA A 176 24.22 7.49 -10.94
C ALA A 176 25.39 7.70 -9.95
N CYS A 177 25.11 7.69 -8.64
CA CYS A 177 26.18 7.77 -7.63
C CYS A 177 27.17 6.60 -7.72
N ARG A 178 26.70 5.37 -7.95
CA ARG A 178 27.57 4.20 -8.12
C ARG A 178 28.47 4.32 -9.35
N ASP A 179 27.92 4.77 -10.47
CA ASP A 179 28.67 4.92 -11.73
C ASP A 179 29.76 6.01 -11.62
N THR A 180 29.49 7.08 -10.87
CA THR A 180 30.49 8.14 -10.60
C THR A 180 31.56 7.73 -9.59
N ALA A 181 31.33 6.70 -8.77
CA ALA A 181 32.28 6.19 -7.78
C ALA A 181 33.24 5.13 -8.35
N SER A 182 33.08 4.72 -9.61
CA SER A 182 33.97 3.80 -10.33
C SER A 182 34.84 4.45 -11.43
N PRO A 183 35.60 5.55 -11.20
CA PRO A 183 36.69 5.90 -12.10
C PRO A 183 37.96 5.13 -11.73
N ASN A 184 38.46 4.35 -12.69
CA ASN A 184 39.82 3.78 -12.81
C ASN A 184 40.15 2.48 -12.05
N HIS A 185 40.32 1.40 -12.82
CA HIS A 185 41.56 0.63 -12.73
C HIS A 185 42.21 0.56 -14.12
N PRO A 186 43.41 1.15 -14.32
CA PRO A 186 44.28 0.82 -15.45
C PRO A 186 44.88 -0.59 -15.32
#